data_AF-A0A7V3SJ82-F1
#
_entry.id   AF-A0A7V3SJ82-F1
#
_cell.length_a   1.000
_cell.length_b   1.000
_cell.length_c   1.000
_cell.angle_alpha   90.00
_cell.angle_beta   90.00
_cell.angle_gamma   90.00
#
_symmetry.space_group_name_H-M   'P 1'
#
loop_
_entity.id
_entity.type
_entity.pdbx_description
1 polymer ?
#
loop_
_entity_poly.entity_id
_entity_poly.type
_entity_poly.pdbx_seq_one_letter_code
_entity_poly.pdbx_strand_id
1 'polypeptide(L)'
;MSISLLSTLQRTHPRLLACADDFERLRRRLKKEALLQEWVEVLRSQAKDVLQQLVSRYEIPDGLRLLATSQRVKERAYVLALMYRLEGDSRYVERLWQEIQAAAQFPDWNPRHFLDTGEMTHAFAIAYDWLYDVWSAEQRRIIREAILQKGLEPGLKSYRGEWNYGWWVKSPYN
;
A
#
# COMPACT_ATOMS: atom_id res chain seq x y z
N MET A 1 -30.37 13.23 -13.22
CA MET A 1 -28.90 13.49 -13.27
C MET A 1 -28.22 12.31 -12.61
N SER A 2 -27.28 11.65 -13.29
CA SER A 2 -26.46 10.61 -12.68
C SER A 2 -25.56 11.25 -11.63
N ILE A 3 -25.69 10.82 -10.37
CA ILE A 3 -24.73 11.17 -9.31
C ILE A 3 -23.40 10.54 -9.73
N SER A 4 -22.35 11.36 -9.86
CA SER A 4 -21.00 10.87 -10.11
C SER A 4 -20.60 9.88 -9.02
N LEU A 5 -20.05 8.73 -9.39
CA LEU A 5 -19.58 7.69 -8.45
C LEU A 5 -18.63 8.25 -7.38
N LEU A 6 -17.95 9.37 -7.68
CA LEU A 6 -16.95 9.99 -6.82
C LEU A 6 -17.47 11.21 -6.04
N SER A 7 -18.79 11.47 -6.04
CA SER A 7 -19.35 12.69 -5.44
C SER A 7 -19.13 12.78 -3.92
N THR A 8 -19.02 11.65 -3.24
CA THR A 8 -18.78 11.55 -1.79
C THR A 8 -17.30 11.41 -1.43
N LEU A 9 -16.42 11.33 -2.43
CA LEU A 9 -14.99 11.10 -2.20
C LEU A 9 -14.33 12.37 -1.66
N GLN A 10 -13.70 12.27 -0.49
CA GLN A 10 -12.91 13.36 0.08
C GLN A 10 -11.79 13.76 -0.89
N ARG A 11 -11.63 15.07 -1.14
CA ARG A 11 -10.65 15.58 -2.12
C ARG A 11 -9.22 15.59 -1.63
N THR A 12 -9.03 15.61 -0.31
CA THR A 12 -7.71 15.67 0.33
C THR A 12 -7.25 14.28 0.75
N HIS A 13 -5.94 14.11 0.79
CA HIS A 13 -5.28 12.93 1.32
C HIS A 13 -4.70 13.24 2.72
N PRO A 14 -4.52 12.24 3.60
CA PRO A 14 -4.99 10.85 3.47
C PRO A 14 -6.51 10.73 3.57
N ARG A 15 -7.07 9.68 2.96
CA ARG A 15 -8.51 9.38 2.96
C ARG A 15 -8.83 7.88 2.92
N LEU A 16 -7.84 7.01 2.77
CA LEU A 16 -8.01 5.56 2.87
C LEU A 16 -7.80 5.13 4.33
N LEU A 17 -8.82 4.55 4.96
CA LEU A 17 -8.83 4.04 6.34
C LEU A 17 -8.65 5.09 7.47
N ALA A 18 -7.90 6.17 7.21
CA ALA A 18 -7.65 7.26 8.15
C ALA A 18 -7.44 8.57 7.37
N CYS A 19 -8.00 9.66 7.89
CA CYS A 19 -7.72 11.01 7.42
C CYS A 19 -6.70 11.73 8.30
N ALA A 20 -6.32 12.96 7.92
CA ALA A 20 -5.38 13.78 8.70
C ALA A 20 -5.83 13.97 10.17
N ASP A 21 -7.13 14.18 10.41
CA ASP A 21 -7.69 14.34 11.75
C ASP A 21 -7.60 13.05 12.59
N ASP A 22 -7.63 11.89 11.95
CA ASP A 22 -7.46 10.60 12.62
C ASP A 22 -6.04 10.42 13.11
N PHE A 23 -5.03 10.77 12.31
CA PHE A 23 -3.62 10.75 12.74
C PHE A 23 -3.34 11.77 13.85
N GLU A 24 -3.92 12.97 13.77
CA GLU A 24 -3.83 13.97 14.84
C GLU A 24 -4.48 13.47 16.14
N ARG A 25 -5.64 12.83 16.04
CA ARG A 25 -6.31 12.21 17.19
C ARG A 25 -5.47 11.08 17.78
N LEU A 26 -4.86 10.25 16.93
CA LEU A 26 -3.99 9.16 17.36
C LEU A 26 -2.75 9.68 18.11
N ARG A 27 -2.09 10.72 17.61
CA ARG A 27 -0.98 11.39 18.31
C ARG A 27 -1.37 11.94 19.68
N ARG A 28 -2.57 12.51 19.81
CA ARG A 28 -3.07 12.99 21.12
C ARG A 28 -3.35 11.85 22.10
N ARG A 29 -3.94 10.75 21.63
CA ARG A 29 -4.25 9.57 22.45
C ARG A 29 -2.98 8.85 22.91
N LEU A 30 -1.97 8.78 22.05
CA LEU A 30 -0.67 8.18 22.37
C LEU A 30 0.01 8.82 23.59
N LYS A 31 -0.27 10.09 23.91
CA LYS A 31 0.26 10.77 25.09
C LYS A 31 -0.41 10.34 26.40
N LYS A 32 -1.53 9.62 26.34
CA LYS A 32 -2.43 9.37 27.48
C LYS A 32 -2.77 7.90 27.70
N GLU A 33 -2.77 7.09 26.64
CA GLU A 33 -3.23 5.70 26.67
C GLU A 33 -2.05 4.72 26.63
N ALA A 34 -1.81 4.04 27.75
CA ALA A 34 -0.70 3.07 27.89
C ALA A 34 -0.76 1.94 26.86
N LEU A 35 -1.95 1.39 26.59
CA LEU A 35 -2.10 0.31 25.60
C LEU A 35 -1.71 0.76 24.18
N LEU A 36 -2.04 2.00 23.79
CA LEU A 36 -1.61 2.52 22.50
C LEU A 36 -0.09 2.75 22.45
N GLN A 37 0.52 3.14 23.57
CA GLN A 37 1.97 3.25 23.65
C GLN A 37 2.63 1.90 23.43
N GLU A 38 2.13 0.84 24.08
CA GLU A 38 2.62 -0.54 23.89
C GLU A 38 2.52 -0.98 22.42
N TRP A 39 1.39 -0.74 21.75
CA TRP A 39 1.24 -1.07 20.33
C TRP A 39 2.19 -0.28 19.43
N VAL A 40 2.40 1.01 19.71
CA VAL A 40 3.35 1.82 18.96
C VAL A 40 4.80 1.40 19.21
N GLU A 41 5.16 0.94 20.42
CA GLU A 41 6.48 0.35 20.66
C GLU A 41 6.74 -0.88 19.79
N VAL A 42 5.74 -1.76 19.64
CA VAL A 42 5.84 -2.92 18.74
C VAL A 42 6.07 -2.47 17.29
N LEU A 43 5.28 -1.51 16.80
CA LEU A 43 5.44 -0.97 15.45
C LEU A 43 6.76 -0.26 15.26
N ARG A 44 7.27 0.44 16.29
CA ARG A 44 8.59 1.09 16.25
C ARG A 44 9.71 0.06 16.17
N SER A 45 9.61 -1.04 16.90
CA SER A 45 10.57 -2.15 16.78
C SER A 45 10.56 -2.72 15.36
N GLN A 46 9.38 -3.00 14.80
CA GLN A 46 9.25 -3.47 13.42
C GLN A 46 9.82 -2.48 12.41
N ALA A 47 9.56 -1.18 12.59
CA ALA A 47 10.10 -0.14 11.72
C ALA A 47 11.63 -0.13 11.76
N LYS A 48 12.25 -0.23 12.94
CA LYS A 48 13.71 -0.32 13.09
C LYS A 48 14.29 -1.52 12.35
N ASP A 49 13.64 -2.67 12.41
CA ASP A 49 14.07 -3.86 11.67
C ASP A 49 13.95 -3.65 10.16
N VAL A 50 12.82 -3.10 9.69
CA VAL A 50 12.59 -2.83 8.27
C VAL A 50 13.60 -1.82 7.71
N LEU A 51 14.02 -0.83 8.49
CA LEU A 51 15.06 0.14 8.10
C LEU A 51 16.39 -0.54 7.73
N GLN A 52 16.69 -1.71 8.29
CA GLN A 52 17.94 -2.45 8.07
C GLN A 52 17.81 -3.56 7.01
N GLN A 53 16.59 -3.94 6.66
CA GLN A 53 16.33 -5.01 5.70
C GLN A 53 16.44 -4.51 4.26
N LEU A 54 16.96 -5.37 3.38
CA LEU A 54 16.93 -5.14 1.94
C LEU A 54 15.49 -4.98 1.42
N VAL A 55 15.35 -4.24 0.33
CA VAL A 55 14.09 -4.10 -0.40
C VAL A 55 13.59 -5.47 -0.88
N SER A 56 12.27 -5.63 -0.95
CA SER A 56 11.65 -6.85 -1.47
C SER A 56 12.06 -7.11 -2.93
N ARG A 57 12.17 -8.39 -3.28
CA ARG A 57 12.53 -8.87 -4.62
C ARG A 57 11.38 -9.63 -5.24
N TYR A 58 11.36 -9.68 -6.58
CA TYR A 58 10.38 -10.47 -7.32
C TYR A 58 10.73 -11.96 -7.17
N GLU A 59 10.02 -12.65 -6.30
CA GLU A 59 10.30 -14.04 -5.92
C GLU A 59 9.00 -14.85 -5.98
N ILE A 60 9.00 -15.89 -6.81
CA ILE A 60 7.90 -16.85 -6.93
C ILE A 60 8.46 -18.25 -6.64
N PRO A 61 8.76 -18.57 -5.38
CA PRO A 61 9.53 -19.77 -5.02
C PRO A 61 8.77 -21.07 -5.29
N ASP A 62 7.44 -21.06 -5.25
CA ASP A 62 6.57 -22.20 -5.54
C ASP A 62 6.16 -22.29 -7.02
N GLY A 63 6.71 -21.42 -7.88
CA GLY A 63 6.33 -21.31 -9.29
C GLY A 63 4.92 -20.74 -9.52
N LEU A 64 4.18 -20.35 -8.46
CA LEU A 64 2.81 -19.88 -8.54
C LEU A 64 2.59 -18.47 -7.98
N ARG A 65 3.12 -18.16 -6.79
CA ARG A 65 2.73 -17.03 -5.95
C ARG A 65 3.88 -16.06 -5.68
N LEU A 66 3.60 -14.79 -5.89
CA LEU A 66 4.33 -13.62 -5.39
C LEU A 66 3.76 -13.15 -4.02
N LEU A 67 2.84 -13.93 -3.43
CA LEU A 67 2.04 -13.52 -2.28
C LEU A 67 2.86 -13.07 -1.09
N ALA A 68 3.87 -13.86 -0.68
CA ALA A 68 4.71 -13.53 0.46
C ALA A 68 5.46 -12.20 0.28
N THR A 69 5.92 -11.92 -0.94
CA THR A 69 6.53 -10.64 -1.31
C THR A 69 5.50 -9.51 -1.22
N SER A 70 4.32 -9.70 -1.80
CA SER A 70 3.26 -8.68 -1.83
C SER A 70 2.76 -8.31 -0.43
N GLN A 71 2.58 -9.31 0.44
CA GLN A 71 2.20 -9.11 1.84
C GLN A 71 3.31 -8.40 2.63
N ARG A 72 4.58 -8.77 2.42
CA ARG A 72 5.72 -8.08 3.04
C ARG A 72 5.77 -6.59 2.65
N VAL A 73 5.58 -6.27 1.38
CA VAL A 73 5.55 -4.87 0.90
C VAL A 73 4.37 -4.12 1.53
N LYS A 74 3.20 -4.76 1.65
CA LYS A 74 2.02 -4.19 2.32
C LYS A 74 2.28 -3.89 3.79
N GLU A 75 2.82 -4.85 4.54
CA GLU A 75 3.16 -4.68 5.95
C GLU A 75 4.18 -3.55 6.15
N ARG A 76 5.24 -3.52 5.33
CA ARG A 76 6.24 -2.44 5.35
C ARG A 76 5.63 -1.07 5.04
N ALA A 77 4.71 -1.00 4.08
CA ALA A 77 4.00 0.24 3.75
C ALA A 77 3.18 0.76 4.93
N TYR A 78 2.42 -0.11 5.61
CA TYR A 78 1.67 0.26 6.80
C TYR A 78 2.58 0.72 7.94
N VAL A 79 3.58 -0.09 8.30
CA VAL A 79 4.46 0.20 9.43
C VAL A 79 5.19 1.52 9.21
N LEU A 80 5.87 1.69 8.08
CA LEU A 80 6.68 2.89 7.82
C LEU A 80 5.81 4.14 7.66
N ALA A 81 4.69 4.06 6.93
CA ALA A 81 3.82 5.23 6.74
C ALA A 81 3.15 5.64 8.06
N LEU A 82 2.69 4.69 8.87
CA LEU A 82 2.10 4.97 10.18
C LEU A 82 3.12 5.61 11.11
N MET A 83 4.32 5.03 11.21
CA MET A 83 5.38 5.56 12.08
C MET A 83 5.80 6.97 11.66
N TYR A 84 5.87 7.26 10.35
CA TYR A 84 6.08 8.64 9.89
C TYR A 84 4.95 9.57 10.32
N ARG A 85 3.69 9.17 10.17
CA ARG A 85 2.54 10.02 10.56
C ARG A 85 2.46 10.29 12.06
N LEU A 86 3.04 9.41 12.88
CA LEU A 86 3.09 9.56 14.33
C LEU A 86 4.31 10.35 14.82
N GLU A 87 5.47 10.15 14.20
CA GLU A 87 6.75 10.63 14.74
C GLU A 87 7.44 11.70 13.86
N GLY A 88 7.13 11.73 12.56
CA GLY A 88 7.70 12.69 11.61
C GLY A 88 9.13 12.39 11.15
N ASP A 89 9.68 11.20 11.45
CA ASP A 89 11.05 10.83 11.08
C ASP A 89 11.17 10.48 9.58
N SER A 90 11.94 11.27 8.82
CA SER A 90 12.07 11.12 7.36
C SER A 90 12.66 9.79 6.93
N ARG A 91 13.42 9.10 7.80
CA ARG A 91 14.02 7.80 7.50
C ARG A 91 12.98 6.76 7.13
N TYR A 92 11.78 6.82 7.72
CA TYR A 92 10.69 5.91 7.38
C TYR A 92 10.17 6.13 5.95
N VAL A 93 10.08 7.39 5.52
CA VAL A 93 9.63 7.77 4.17
C VAL A 93 10.68 7.39 3.14
N GLU A 94 11.94 7.68 3.42
CA GLU A 94 13.08 7.32 2.56
C GLU A 94 13.16 5.80 2.36
N ARG A 95 13.04 5.02 3.44
CA ARG A 95 13.03 3.57 3.36
C ARG A 95 11.80 3.03 2.64
N LEU A 96 10.62 3.61 2.87
CA LEU A 96 9.40 3.19 2.18
C LEU A 96 9.49 3.49 0.69
N TRP A 97 10.10 4.62 0.30
CA TRP A 97 10.35 4.92 -1.10
C TRP A 97 11.22 3.85 -1.77
N GLN A 98 12.30 3.40 -1.13
CA GLN A 98 13.13 2.32 -1.67
C GLN A 98 12.32 1.03 -1.89
N GLU A 99 11.43 0.68 -0.95
CA GLU A 99 10.56 -0.50 -1.06
C GLU A 99 9.61 -0.39 -2.24
N ILE A 100 8.90 0.73 -2.33
CA ILE A 100 7.88 1.00 -3.34
C ILE A 100 8.52 1.15 -4.72
N GLN A 101 9.67 1.80 -4.82
CA GLN A 101 10.41 1.92 -6.07
C GLN A 101 10.86 0.55 -6.59
N ALA A 102 11.39 -0.32 -5.72
CA ALA A 102 11.79 -1.67 -6.10
C ALA A 102 10.59 -2.50 -6.61
N ALA A 103 9.49 -2.51 -5.86
CA ALA A 103 8.27 -3.24 -6.25
C ALA A 103 7.59 -2.65 -7.50
N ALA A 104 7.76 -1.34 -7.76
CA ALA A 104 7.28 -0.70 -8.97
C ALA A 104 8.06 -1.17 -10.21
N GLN A 105 9.31 -1.63 -10.04
CA GLN A 105 10.15 -2.14 -11.12
C GLN A 105 9.96 -3.62 -11.44
N PHE A 106 9.16 -4.36 -10.65
CA PHE A 106 8.84 -5.75 -10.95
C PHE A 106 8.22 -5.89 -12.35
N PRO A 107 8.40 -7.00 -13.09
CA PRO A 107 7.80 -7.13 -14.42
C PRO A 107 6.27 -7.00 -14.40
N ASP A 108 5.63 -7.54 -13.35
CA ASP A 108 4.21 -7.48 -13.05
C ASP A 108 3.98 -7.65 -11.54
N TRP A 109 2.72 -7.68 -11.11
CA TRP A 109 2.32 -8.07 -9.74
C TRP A 109 1.60 -9.43 -9.71
N ASN A 110 2.04 -10.34 -10.59
CA ASN A 110 1.51 -11.68 -10.80
C ASN A 110 -0.01 -11.73 -11.05
N PRO A 111 -0.50 -11.15 -12.16
CA PRO A 111 -1.92 -11.16 -12.50
C PRO A 111 -2.54 -12.56 -12.69
N ARG A 112 -1.70 -13.59 -12.85
CA ARG A 112 -2.15 -14.98 -12.90
C ARG A 112 -2.72 -15.45 -11.57
N HIS A 113 -2.16 -15.00 -10.45
CA HIS A 113 -2.65 -15.25 -9.10
C HIS A 113 -3.09 -13.92 -8.48
N PHE A 114 -4.31 -13.50 -8.82
CA PHE A 114 -4.75 -12.10 -8.65
C PHE A 114 -4.78 -11.59 -7.20
N LEU A 115 -4.79 -12.48 -6.20
CA LEU A 115 -4.60 -12.08 -4.80
C LEU A 115 -3.25 -11.36 -4.60
N ASP A 116 -2.20 -11.79 -5.28
CA ASP A 116 -0.88 -11.16 -5.22
C ASP A 116 -0.94 -9.73 -5.77
N THR A 117 -1.63 -9.57 -6.91
CA THR A 117 -1.88 -8.27 -7.52
C THR A 117 -2.70 -7.37 -6.60
N GLY A 118 -3.74 -7.90 -5.97
CA GLY A 118 -4.57 -7.18 -5.00
C GLY A 118 -3.77 -6.70 -3.79
N GLU A 119 -2.98 -7.60 -3.18
CA GLU A 119 -2.13 -7.30 -2.02
C GLU A 119 -1.05 -6.24 -2.34
N MET A 120 -0.42 -6.33 -3.52
CA MET A 120 0.57 -5.33 -3.94
C MET A 120 -0.09 -3.98 -4.27
N THR A 121 -1.26 -4.00 -4.92
CA THR A 121 -2.03 -2.78 -5.19
C THR A 121 -2.45 -2.10 -3.90
N HIS A 122 -2.84 -2.88 -2.88
CA HIS A 122 -3.14 -2.39 -1.54
C HIS A 122 -1.93 -1.65 -0.96
N ALA A 123 -0.76 -2.29 -0.95
CA ALA A 123 0.47 -1.70 -0.42
C ALA A 123 0.76 -0.33 -1.04
N PHE A 124 0.66 -0.24 -2.37
CA PHE A 124 0.88 1.00 -3.12
C PHE A 124 -0.21 2.04 -2.83
N ALA A 125 -1.47 1.64 -2.67
CA ALA A 125 -2.55 2.55 -2.33
C ALA A 125 -2.33 3.20 -0.96
N ILE A 126 -1.90 2.43 0.05
CA ILE A 126 -1.55 2.95 1.38
C ILE A 126 -0.36 3.90 1.27
N ALA A 127 0.73 3.50 0.60
CA ALA A 127 1.89 4.38 0.43
C ALA A 127 1.51 5.70 -0.29
N TYR A 128 0.72 5.63 -1.36
CA TYR A 128 0.27 6.79 -2.12
C TYR A 128 -0.57 7.74 -1.27
N ASP A 129 -1.59 7.20 -0.61
CA ASP A 129 -2.61 7.97 0.08
C ASP A 129 -2.09 8.53 1.40
N TRP A 130 -1.45 7.66 2.21
CA TRP A 130 -1.01 8.03 3.55
C TRP A 130 0.20 8.94 3.55
N LEU A 131 0.94 9.10 2.46
CA LEU A 131 2.11 9.99 2.39
C LEU A 131 2.05 10.93 1.18
N TYR A 132 0.86 11.17 0.63
CA TYR A 132 0.64 11.96 -0.57
C TYR A 132 1.34 13.33 -0.58
N ASP A 133 1.23 14.06 0.52
CA ASP A 133 1.81 15.39 0.81
C ASP A 133 3.33 15.35 0.99
N VAL A 134 3.90 14.19 1.26
CA VAL A 134 5.34 14.00 1.51
C VAL A 134 6.08 13.67 0.22
N TRP A 135 5.44 12.91 -0.66
CA TRP A 135 6.03 12.51 -1.93
C TRP A 135 6.32 13.70 -2.85
N SER A 136 7.39 13.60 -3.63
CA SER A 136 7.58 14.47 -4.78
C SER A 136 6.51 14.22 -5.85
N ALA A 137 6.34 15.16 -6.78
CA ALA A 137 5.43 14.98 -7.91
C ALA A 137 5.79 13.73 -8.73
N GLU A 138 7.09 13.48 -8.89
CA GLU A 138 7.61 12.31 -9.62
C GLU A 138 7.36 11.00 -8.87
N GLN A 139 7.60 10.97 -7.55
CA GLN A 139 7.29 9.79 -6.74
C GLN A 139 5.80 9.46 -6.80
N ARG A 140 4.91 10.47 -6.66
CA ARG A 140 3.47 10.25 -6.85
C ARG A 140 3.13 9.71 -8.24
N ARG A 141 3.78 10.22 -9.29
CA ARG A 141 3.57 9.75 -10.66
C ARG A 141 3.92 8.26 -10.78
N ILE A 142 5.10 7.86 -10.32
CA ILE A 142 5.58 6.46 -10.35
C ILE A 142 4.62 5.54 -9.60
N ILE A 143 4.22 5.89 -8.38
CA ILE A 143 3.33 5.07 -7.57
C ILE A 143 1.96 4.91 -8.26
N ARG A 144 1.39 6.03 -8.76
CA ARG A 144 0.11 6.02 -9.45
C ARG A 144 0.16 5.18 -10.74
N GLU A 145 1.20 5.33 -11.54
CA GLU A 145 1.36 4.55 -12.78
C GLU A 145 1.48 3.05 -12.48
N ALA A 146 2.23 2.67 -11.45
CA ALA A 146 2.31 1.27 -11.03
C ALA A 146 0.92 0.72 -10.62
N ILE A 147 0.14 1.46 -9.82
CA ILE A 147 -1.24 1.08 -9.46
C ILE A 147 -2.11 0.89 -10.70
N LEU A 148 -2.06 1.83 -11.65
CA LEU A 148 -2.86 1.78 -12.86
C LEU A 148 -2.47 0.58 -13.73
N GLN A 149 -1.19 0.46 -14.07
CA GLN A 149 -0.70 -0.51 -15.06
C GLN A 149 -0.62 -1.94 -14.53
N LYS A 150 -0.29 -2.12 -13.24
CA LYS A 150 -0.01 -3.44 -12.66
C LYS A 150 -1.11 -3.94 -11.73
N GLY A 151 -1.98 -3.05 -11.26
CA GLY A 151 -3.15 -3.40 -10.45
C GLY A 151 -4.45 -3.32 -11.24
N LEU A 152 -4.85 -2.10 -11.62
CA LEU A 152 -6.19 -1.84 -12.15
C LEU A 152 -6.39 -2.32 -13.58
N GLU A 153 -5.45 -2.08 -14.49
CA GLU A 153 -5.53 -2.56 -15.88
C GLU A 153 -5.67 -4.09 -15.96
N PRO A 154 -4.85 -4.89 -15.23
CA PRO A 154 -5.05 -6.33 -15.04
C PRO A 154 -6.46 -6.74 -14.59
N GLY A 155 -7.00 -6.03 -13.60
CA GLY A 155 -8.37 -6.26 -13.11
C GLY A 155 -9.42 -5.97 -14.17
N LEU A 156 -9.31 -4.82 -14.85
CA LEU A 156 -10.22 -4.42 -15.93
C LEU A 156 -10.22 -5.42 -17.09
N LYS A 157 -9.04 -5.89 -17.52
CA LYS A 157 -8.92 -6.94 -18.55
C LYS A 157 -9.64 -8.22 -18.13
N SER A 158 -9.52 -8.60 -16.85
CA SER A 158 -10.22 -9.76 -16.29
C SER A 158 -11.74 -9.57 -16.33
N TYR A 159 -12.25 -8.42 -15.92
CA TYR A 159 -13.69 -8.10 -15.98
C TYR A 159 -14.24 -8.04 -17.41
N ARG A 160 -13.42 -7.61 -18.38
CA ARG A 160 -13.79 -7.57 -19.81
C ARG A 160 -13.65 -8.92 -20.52
N GLY A 161 -13.12 -9.95 -19.85
CA GLY A 161 -12.84 -11.24 -20.46
C GLY A 161 -11.68 -11.22 -21.46
N GLU A 162 -10.82 -10.20 -21.41
CA GLU A 162 -9.64 -10.06 -22.27
C GLU A 162 -8.45 -10.93 -21.81
N TRP A 163 -8.57 -11.61 -20.67
CA TRP A 163 -7.51 -12.38 -20.03
C TRP A 163 -7.98 -13.75 -19.52
N ASN A 164 -7.06 -14.71 -19.61
CA ASN A 164 -7.31 -16.11 -19.27
C ASN A 164 -7.34 -16.41 -17.75
N TYR A 165 -6.99 -15.45 -16.88
CA TYR A 165 -6.86 -15.66 -15.43
C TYR A 165 -7.93 -14.94 -14.58
N GLY A 166 -9.07 -14.60 -15.18
CA GLY A 166 -10.17 -13.88 -14.55
C GLY A 166 -11.26 -14.74 -13.90
N TRP A 167 -11.00 -16.00 -13.51
CA TRP A 167 -12.04 -16.91 -12.96
C TRP A 167 -12.82 -16.29 -11.79
N TRP A 168 -12.13 -15.49 -10.97
CA TRP A 168 -12.66 -14.83 -9.79
C TRP A 168 -13.72 -13.79 -10.14
N VAL A 169 -13.75 -13.20 -11.34
CA VAL A 169 -14.78 -12.18 -11.69
C VAL A 169 -16.20 -12.77 -11.77
N LYS A 170 -16.32 -14.10 -11.83
CA LYS A 170 -17.59 -14.83 -11.86
C LYS A 170 -17.89 -15.53 -10.53
N SER A 171 -17.02 -15.40 -9.54
CA SER A 171 -17.19 -16.02 -8.22
C SER A 171 -18.33 -15.34 -7.47
N PRO A 172 -19.33 -16.08 -6.97
CA PRO A 172 -20.43 -15.53 -6.18
C PRO A 172 -20.04 -15.20 -4.72
N TYR A 173 -18.80 -15.53 -4.32
CA TYR A 173 -18.29 -15.39 -2.95
C TYR A 173 -17.30 -14.23 -2.78
N ASN A 174 -17.18 -13.36 -3.78
CA ASN A 174 -16.31 -12.18 -3.75
C ASN A 174 -17.03 -10.94 -3.22
#